data_AF-A0A6A3GML5-F1
#
_entry.id   AF-A0A6A3GML5-F1
#
_cell.length_a   1.000
_cell.length_b   1.000
_cell.length_c   1.000
_cell.angle_alpha   90.00
_cell.angle_beta   90.00
_cell.angle_gamma   90.00
#
_symmetry.space_group_name_H-M   'P 1'
#
loop_
_entity.id
_entity.type
_entity.pdbx_description
1 polymer ?
#
loop_
_entity_poly.entity_id
_entity_poly.type
_entity_poly.pdbx_seq_one_letter_code
_entity_poly.pdbx_strand_id
1 'polypeptide(L)' 'MTCTTKQTKGKWLTIAQKCQVIEEHGRSQPSPLLTERLASYVEACLSQHTCLSRRLITFKARQILASITNPLLSSCRTGG' A
#
# COMPACT_ATOMS: atom_id res chain seq x y z
N MET A 1 7.90 -29.37 11.91
CA MET A 1 8.13 -27.91 11.92
C MET A 1 9.24 -27.60 10.92
N THR A 2 8.95 -26.97 9.78
CA THR A 2 9.97 -26.67 8.76
C THR A 2 10.09 -25.16 8.60
N CYS A 3 11.03 -24.56 9.33
CA CYS A 3 11.49 -23.19 9.11
C CYS A 3 12.45 -23.18 7.91
N THR A 4 11.96 -22.85 6.72
CA THR A 4 12.81 -22.68 5.53
C THR A 4 13.27 -21.24 5.42
N THR A 5 14.37 -20.90 6.08
CA THR A 5 15.10 -19.65 5.79
C THR A 5 15.90 -19.83 4.50
N LYS A 6 15.27 -19.62 3.34
CA LYS A 6 15.99 -19.58 2.06
C LYS A 6 16.64 -18.21 1.90
N GLN A 7 17.94 -18.18 2.13
CA GLN A 7 18.78 -17.02 1.88
C GLN A 7 18.86 -16.76 0.36
N THR A 8 18.18 -15.73 -0.12
CA THR A 8 18.22 -15.25 -1.51
C THR A 8 19.13 -14.01 -1.62
N LYS A 9 20.28 -14.00 -0.96
CA LYS A 9 21.17 -12.84 -0.96
C LYS A 9 21.89 -12.74 -2.31
N GLY A 10 21.52 -11.77 -3.14
CA GLY A 10 22.24 -11.40 -4.37
C GLY A 10 21.70 -11.96 -5.69
N LYS A 11 20.63 -12.77 -5.68
CA LYS A 11 20.00 -13.26 -6.92
C LYS A 11 18.80 -12.40 -7.28
N TRP A 12 18.84 -11.77 -8.46
CA TRP A 12 17.68 -11.08 -9.03
C TRP A 12 16.60 -12.11 -9.36
N LEU A 13 15.43 -11.96 -8.74
CA LEU A 13 14.26 -12.79 -8.99
C LEU A 13 13.52 -12.29 -10.22
N THR A 14 12.87 -13.21 -10.94
CA THR A 14 11.91 -12.82 -11.98
C THR A 14 10.67 -12.18 -11.36
N ILE A 15 9.89 -11.44 -12.15
CA ILE A 15 8.66 -10.77 -11.67
C ILE A 15 7.72 -11.79 -11.00
N ALA A 16 7.51 -12.95 -11.63
CA ALA A 16 6.66 -14.02 -11.08
C ALA A 16 7.17 -14.55 -9.74
N GLN A 17 8.47 -14.81 -9.61
CA GLN A 17 9.07 -15.26 -8.34
C GLN A 17 8.96 -14.20 -7.25
N LYS A 18 9.12 -12.93 -7.60
CA LYS A 18 8.95 -11.83 -6.67
C LYS A 18 7.50 -11.68 -6.21
N CYS A 19 6.52 -11.87 -7.12
CA CYS A 19 5.10 -11.89 -6.75
C CYS A 19 4.80 -13.02 -5.76
N GLN A 20 5.31 -14.23 -6.00
CA GLN A 20 5.15 -15.36 -5.09
C GLN A 20 5.75 -15.08 -3.69
N VAL A 21 6.92 -14.44 -3.62
CA VAL A 21 7.52 -14.01 -2.35
C VAL A 21 6.64 -12.97 -1.65
N ILE A 22 6.05 -12.02 -2.37
CA ILE A 22 5.15 -11.00 -1.81
C ILE A 22 3.88 -11.66 -1.23
N GLU A 23 3.31 -12.63 -1.94
CA GLU A 23 2.17 -13.44 -1.51
C GLU A 23 2.51 -14.28 -0.27
N GLU A 24 3.65 -14.99 -0.30
CA GLU A 24 4.15 -15.82 0.81
C GLU A 24 4.42 -15.00 2.07
N HIS A 25 4.96 -13.78 1.92
CA HIS A 25 5.22 -12.87 3.03
C HIS A 25 3.98 -12.13 3.52
N GLY A 26 2.79 -12.49 3.02
CA GLY A 26 1.53 -11.93 3.48
C GLY A 26 1.43 -10.43 3.26
N ARG A 27 2.14 -9.87 2.26
CA ARG A 27 1.84 -8.52 1.78
C ARG A 27 0.50 -8.63 1.07
N SER A 28 -0.56 -8.48 1.84
CA SER A 28 -1.94 -8.52 1.37
C SER A 28 -2.04 -7.71 0.09
N GLN A 29 -2.57 -8.32 -0.97
CA GLN A 29 -2.98 -7.57 -2.14
C GLN A 29 -3.76 -6.34 -1.65
N PRO A 30 -3.45 -5.15 -2.19
CA PRO A 30 -4.15 -3.94 -1.78
C PRO A 30 -5.65 -4.20 -1.97
N SER A 31 -6.43 -3.98 -0.91
CA SER A 31 -7.88 -4.16 -0.96
C SER A 31 -8.42 -3.46 -2.21
N PRO A 32 -9.25 -4.11 -3.04
CA PRO A 32 -9.77 -3.49 -4.27
C PRO A 32 -10.43 -2.12 -3.99
N LEU A 33 -11.08 -2.00 -2.82
CA LEU A 33 -11.67 -0.75 -2.33
C LEU A 33 -10.62 0.34 -2.02
N LEU A 34 -9.47 -0.04 -1.46
CA LEU A 34 -8.36 0.90 -1.26
C LEU A 34 -7.85 1.41 -2.61
N THR A 35 -7.63 0.50 -3.56
CA THR A 35 -7.13 0.83 -4.89
C THR A 35 -8.06 1.80 -5.62
N GLU A 36 -9.36 1.54 -5.59
CA GLU A 36 -10.39 2.39 -6.19
C GLU A 36 -10.41 3.81 -5.57
N ARG A 37 -10.45 3.90 -4.25
CA ARG A 37 -10.47 5.19 -3.54
C ARG A 37 -9.17 5.98 -3.73
N LEU A 38 -8.04 5.29 -3.80
CA LEU A 38 -6.75 5.92 -4.07
C LEU A 38 -6.67 6.43 -5.51
N ALA A 39 -7.18 5.66 -6.48
CA ALA A 39 -7.24 6.07 -7.89
C ALA A 39 -8.11 7.32 -8.05
N SER A 40 -9.31 7.35 -7.47
CA SER A 40 -10.18 8.53 -7.48
C SER A 40 -9.49 9.77 -6.89
N TYR A 41 -8.72 9.61 -5.80
CA TYR A 41 -7.94 10.71 -5.22
C TYR A 41 -6.81 11.20 -6.15
N VAL A 42 -6.10 10.28 -6.79
CA VAL A 42 -5.03 10.61 -7.76
C VAL A 42 -5.61 11.40 -8.93
N GLU A 43 -6.70 10.93 -9.52
CA GLU A 43 -7.38 11.63 -10.62
C GLU A 43 -7.81 13.05 -10.22
N ALA A 44 -8.43 13.21 -9.04
CA ALA A 44 -8.81 14.52 -8.53
C ALA A 44 -7.62 15.46 -8.32
N CYS A 45 -6.48 14.92 -7.89
CA CYS A 45 -5.23 15.68 -7.73
C CYS A 45 -4.63 16.09 -9.08
N LEU A 46 -4.70 15.22 -10.09
CA LEU A 46 -4.25 15.52 -11.45
C LEU A 46 -5.11 16.62 -12.08
N SER A 47 -6.43 16.56 -11.92
CA SER A 47 -7.34 17.62 -12.38
C SER A 47 -7.08 18.98 -11.72
N GLN A 48 -6.52 18.99 -10.50
CA GLN A 48 -6.16 20.19 -9.75
C GLN A 48 -4.69 20.60 -9.93
N HIS A 49 -3.95 19.95 -10.84
CA HIS A 49 -2.51 20.18 -11.07
C HIS A 49 -1.66 20.09 -9.78
N THR A 50 -2.08 19.28 -8.81
CA THR A 50 -1.33 19.08 -7.57
C THR A 50 -0.24 18.03 -7.75
N CYS A 51 0.97 18.34 -7.27
CA CYS A 51 2.08 17.42 -7.35
C CYS A 51 1.90 16.26 -6.35
N LEU A 52 1.72 15.05 -6.89
CA LEU A 52 1.61 13.85 -6.07
C LEU A 52 3.01 13.34 -5.69
N SER A 53 3.35 13.50 -4.41
CA SER A 53 4.55 12.87 -3.85
C SER A 53 4.23 11.48 -3.30
N ARG A 54 5.25 10.60 -3.25
CA ARG A 54 5.13 9.30 -2.58
C ARG A 54 4.64 9.41 -1.14
N ARG A 55 5.07 10.46 -0.42
CA ARG A 55 4.66 10.72 0.97
C ARG A 55 3.16 11.03 1.06
N LEU A 56 2.64 11.85 0.16
CA LEU A 56 1.22 12.21 0.09
C LEU A 56 0.35 11.00 -0.24
N ILE A 57 0.72 10.22 -1.27
CA ILE A 57 -0.01 9.01 -1.66
C ILE A 57 -0.02 8.00 -0.52
N THR A 58 1.12 7.78 0.15
CA THR A 58 1.23 6.84 1.28
C THR A 58 0.38 7.31 2.46
N PHE A 59 0.37 8.61 2.75
CA PHE A 59 -0.45 9.18 3.81
C PHE A 59 -1.95 8.97 3.52
N LYS A 60 -2.39 9.28 2.30
CA LYS A 60 -3.79 9.09 1.90
C LYS A 60 -4.20 7.62 1.91
N ALA A 61 -3.33 6.72 1.47
CA ALA A 61 -3.57 5.27 1.52
C ALA A 61 -3.82 4.79 2.95
N ARG A 62 -3.02 5.25 3.91
CA ARG A 62 -3.22 4.93 5.34
C ARG A 62 -4.53 5.48 5.88
N GLN A 63 -4.90 6.71 5.50
CA GLN A 63 -6.21 7.28 5.90
C GLN A 63 -7.38 6.45 5.37
N ILE A 64 -7.33 6.06 4.09
CA ILE A 64 -8.38 5.25 3.48
C ILE A 64 -8.44 3.89 4.17
N LEU A 65 -7.30 3.21 4.37
CA LEU A 65 -7.26 1.95 5.12
C LEU A 65 -7.83 2.09 6.53
N ALA A 66 -7.45 3.14 7.26
CA ALA A 66 -8.00 3.40 8.59
C ALA A 66 -9.52 3.59 8.55
N SER A 67 -10.05 4.31 7.55
CA SER A 67 -11.50 4.50 7.39
C SER A 67 -12.24 3.21 7.04
N ILE A 68 -11.60 2.30 6.29
CA ILE A 68 -12.18 1.00 5.90
C ILE A 68 -12.18 0.05 7.11
N THR A 69 -11.09 0.02 7.88
CA THR A 69 -10.94 -0.92 9.00
C THR A 69 -11.63 -0.43 10.26
N ASN A 70 -11.66 0.88 10.52
CA ASN A 70 -12.23 1.48 11.73
C ASN A 70 -12.85 2.86 11.42
N PRO A 71 -14.16 2.96 11.15
CA PRO A 71 -14.81 4.23 10.81
C PRO A 71 -14.76 5.29 11.93
N LEU A 72 -14.40 4.92 13.17
CA LEU A 72 -14.34 5.80 14.33
C LEU A 72 -12.98 6.51 14.54
N LEU A 73 -11.93 6.14 13.79
CA LEU A 73 -10.56 6.67 13.98
C LEU A 73 -10.09 7.62 12.86
N SER A 74 -10.95 7.95 11.89
CA SER A 74 -10.59 8.78 10.72
C SER A 74 -10.15 10.22 11.05
N SER A 75 -10.22 10.66 12.31
CA SER A 75 -9.96 12.05 12.72
C SER A 75 -8.63 12.29 13.46
N CYS A 76 -7.83 11.25 13.75
CA CYS A 76 -6.55 11.48 14.44
C CYS A 76 -5.49 12.06 13.49
N ARG A 77 -5.53 13.38 13.38
CA ARG A 77 -4.49 14.29 12.89
C ARG A 77 -3.25 14.14 13.78
N THR A 78 -2.23 13.42 13.34
CA THR A 78 -0.88 13.51 13.95
C THR A 78 -0.11 14.62 13.25
N GLY A 79 -0.10 15.79 13.89
CA GLY A 79 0.84 16.87 13.63
C GLY A 79 2.21 16.61 14.27
N GLY A 80 3.19 17.41 13.87
CA GLY A 80 4.56 17.42 14.39
C GLY A 80 5.57 16.89 13.40
#